data_AF-A0A2A6NRL3-F1
#
_entry.id   AF-A0A2A6NRL3-F1
#
_cell.length_a   1.000
_cell.length_b   1.000
_cell.length_c   1.000
_cell.angle_alpha   90.00
_cell.angle_beta   90.00
_cell.angle_gamma   90.00
#
_symmetry.space_group_name_H-M   'P 1'
#
loop_
_entity.id
_entity.type
_entity.pdbx_description
1 polymer ?
#
loop_
_entity_poly.entity_id
_entity_poly.type
_entity_poly.pdbx_seq_one_letter_code
_entity_poly.pdbx_strand_id
1 'polypeptide(L)'
;MSLTLKIVAVGAIFLGEALSIIAELIASKRFGKAGGDLATLLPMCLLISFGGILLVFGYALGYMYLENIWIIIAISVGAILVVEPILTLLLFRDVPTAGSLIGLALGALGTLAAIFL
;
A
#
# COMPACT_ATOMS: atom_id res chain seq x y z
N MET A 1 20.08 -16.89 -9.33
CA MET A 1 19.84 -15.83 -8.31
C MET A 1 18.75 -14.81 -8.67
N SER A 2 18.04 -14.92 -9.82
CA SER A 2 17.05 -13.91 -10.25
C SER A 2 15.69 -13.99 -9.52
N LEU A 3 15.17 -15.19 -9.24
CA LEU A 3 13.80 -15.36 -8.72
C LEU A 3 13.62 -14.87 -7.28
N THR A 4 14.56 -15.20 -6.39
CA THR A 4 14.51 -14.79 -4.98
C THR A 4 14.48 -13.27 -4.84
N LEU A 5 15.24 -12.55 -5.66
CA LEU A 5 15.32 -11.08 -5.60
C LEU A 5 14.06 -10.43 -6.17
N LYS A 6 13.43 -11.01 -7.18
CA LYS A 6 12.10 -10.58 -7.65
C LYS A 6 11.04 -10.74 -6.56
N ILE A 7 11.05 -11.87 -5.85
CA ILE A 7 10.14 -12.10 -4.72
C ILE A 7 10.40 -11.10 -3.59
N VAL A 8 11.67 -10.81 -3.28
CA VAL A 8 12.04 -9.80 -2.28
C VAL A 8 11.58 -8.40 -2.69
N ALA A 9 11.70 -8.04 -3.98
CA ALA A 9 11.23 -6.75 -4.48
C ALA A 9 9.72 -6.59 -4.30
N VAL A 10 8.95 -7.60 -4.71
CA VAL A 10 7.49 -7.61 -4.55
C VAL A 10 7.11 -7.60 -3.07
N GLY A 11 7.79 -8.38 -2.24
CA GLY A 11 7.56 -8.40 -0.79
C GLY A 11 7.84 -7.05 -0.12
N ALA A 12 8.91 -6.36 -0.53
CA ALA A 12 9.25 -5.02 -0.05
C ALA A 12 8.19 -3.99 -0.45
N ILE A 13 7.65 -4.07 -1.67
CA ILE A 13 6.54 -3.22 -2.12
C ILE A 13 5.30 -3.47 -1.25
N PHE A 14 4.87 -4.74 -1.14
CA PHE A 14 3.68 -5.09 -0.36
C PHE A 14 3.77 -4.66 1.10
N LEU A 15 4.92 -4.92 1.74
CA LEU A 15 5.13 -4.55 3.13
C LEU A 15 5.22 -3.03 3.31
N GLY A 16 5.85 -2.33 2.35
CA GLY A 16 5.97 -0.88 2.36
C GLY A 16 4.61 -0.19 2.24
N GLU A 17 3.77 -0.64 1.30
CA GLU A 17 2.39 -0.17 1.17
C GLU A 17 1.57 -0.45 2.42
N ALA A 18 1.63 -1.67 2.95
CA ALA A 18 0.89 -2.04 4.15
C ALA A 18 1.25 -1.14 5.35
N LEU A 19 2.54 -0.86 5.56
CA LEU A 19 2.99 0.00 6.66
C LEU A 19 2.54 1.45 6.47
N SER A 20 2.63 1.97 5.23
CA SER A 20 2.16 3.31 4.89
C SER A 20 0.66 3.47 5.14
N ILE A 21 -0.14 2.52 4.65
CA ILE A 21 -1.59 2.51 4.87
C ILE A 21 -1.94 2.37 6.35
N ILE A 22 -1.25 1.51 7.11
CA ILE A 22 -1.48 1.39 8.56
C ILE A 22 -1.24 2.75 9.25
N ALA A 23 -0.18 3.47 8.87
CA ALA A 23 0.12 4.79 9.45
C ALA A 23 -1.01 5.78 9.19
N GLU A 24 -1.52 5.83 7.96
CA GLU A 24 -2.63 6.70 7.53
C GLU A 24 -3.93 6.35 8.26
N LEU A 25 -4.30 5.07 8.30
CA LEU A 25 -5.53 4.61 8.94
C LEU A 25 -5.52 4.85 10.45
N ILE A 26 -4.39 4.63 11.13
CA ILE A 26 -4.26 4.93 12.56
C ILE A 26 -4.33 6.45 12.80
N ALA A 27 -3.69 7.26 11.96
CA ALA A 27 -3.76 8.73 12.06
C ALA A 27 -5.23 9.20 11.94
N SER A 28 -5.93 8.75 10.90
CA SER A 28 -7.35 9.05 10.67
C SER A 28 -8.23 8.62 11.84
N LYS A 29 -8.00 7.42 12.39
CA LYS A 29 -8.77 6.89 13.54
C LYS A 29 -8.57 7.72 14.81
N ARG A 30 -7.35 8.22 15.04
CA ARG A 30 -7.03 9.02 16.23
C ARG A 30 -7.60 10.44 16.12
N PHE A 31 -7.42 11.10 14.98
CA PHE A 31 -7.98 12.44 14.75
C PHE A 31 -9.51 12.44 14.69
N GLY A 32 -10.14 11.35 14.24
CA GLY A 32 -11.59 11.20 14.28
C GLY A 32 -12.19 11.04 15.68
N LYS A 33 -11.40 10.65 16.69
CA LYS A 33 -11.89 10.38 18.07
C LYS A 33 -11.49 11.41 19.11
N ALA A 34 -10.39 12.14 18.91
CA ALA A 34 -9.92 13.15 19.83
C ALA A 34 -9.38 14.33 19.02
N GLY A 35 -9.95 15.53 19.22
CA GLY A 35 -9.44 16.77 18.62
C GLY A 35 -7.93 16.86 18.81
N GLY A 36 -7.18 16.68 17.72
CA GLY A 36 -5.87 16.05 17.76
C GLY A 36 -4.73 16.98 18.13
N ASP A 37 -3.94 16.56 19.12
CA ASP A 37 -2.60 17.08 19.35
C ASP A 37 -1.66 16.58 18.24
N LEU A 38 -0.95 17.51 17.60
CA LEU A 38 0.01 17.23 16.52
C LEU A 38 1.14 16.29 16.98
N ALA A 39 1.47 16.25 18.28
CA ALA A 39 2.45 15.31 18.81
C ALA A 39 2.04 13.84 18.60
N THR A 40 0.73 13.58 18.45
CA THR A 40 0.23 12.22 18.20
C THR A 40 0.49 11.72 16.78
N LEU A 41 0.85 12.60 15.82
CA LEU A 41 1.18 12.24 14.43
C LEU A 41 2.60 11.71 14.27
N LEU A 42 3.54 12.11 15.14
CA LEU A 42 4.94 11.74 15.06
C LEU A 42 5.18 10.23 14.85
N PRO A 43 4.55 9.30 15.62
CA PRO A 43 4.74 7.88 15.39
C PRO A 43 4.22 7.40 14.02
N MET A 44 3.18 8.01 13.45
CA MET A 44 2.68 7.68 12.11
C MET A 44 3.62 8.23 11.04
N CYS A 45 4.17 9.43 11.22
CA CYS A 45 5.19 9.98 10.33
C CYS A 45 6.45 9.10 10.28
N LEU A 46 6.85 8.52 11.42
CA LEU A 46 7.96 7.56 11.45
C LEU A 46 7.59 6.25 10.74
N LEU A 47 6.37 5.74 10.97
CA LEU A 47 5.91 4.50 10.35
C LEU A 47 5.81 4.61 8.82
N ILE A 48 5.21 5.69 8.30
CA ILE A 48 5.12 5.94 6.86
C ILE A 48 6.50 6.19 6.24
N SER A 49 7.43 6.82 6.99
CA SER A 49 8.80 6.99 6.52
C SER A 49 9.51 5.64 6.37
N PHE A 50 9.31 4.72 7.32
CA PHE A 50 9.85 3.36 7.22
C PHE A 50 9.20 2.57 6.07
N GLY A 51 7.87 2.68 5.89
CA GLY A 51 7.16 2.12 4.73
C GLY A 51 7.68 2.67 3.40
N GLY A 52 7.89 3.99 3.33
CA GLY A 52 8.44 4.68 2.17
C GLY A 52 9.86 4.25 1.81
N ILE A 53 10.74 4.07 2.80
CA ILE A 53 12.07 3.50 2.56
C ILE A 53 11.95 2.11 1.91
N LEU A 54 11.05 1.27 2.42
CA LEU A 54 10.85 -0.08 1.91
C LEU A 54 10.29 -0.07 0.47
N LEU A 55 9.37 0.84 0.18
CA LEU A 55 8.86 1.09 -1.17
C LEU A 55 9.96 1.50 -2.14
N VAL A 56 10.81 2.47 -1.76
CA VAL A 56 11.94 2.90 -2.59
C VAL A 56 12.88 1.72 -2.89
N PHE A 57 13.19 0.90 -1.88
CA PHE A 57 13.99 -0.31 -2.09
C PHE A 57 13.28 -1.32 -3.00
N GLY A 58 11.99 -1.55 -2.79
CA GLY A 58 11.18 -2.46 -3.60
C GLY A 58 11.11 -2.04 -5.07
N TYR A 59 10.92 -0.75 -5.34
CA TYR A 59 10.93 -0.18 -6.68
C TYR A 59 12.30 -0.27 -7.34
N ALA A 60 13.37 0.10 -6.63
CA ALA A 60 14.73 0.03 -7.16
C ALA A 60 15.12 -1.41 -7.52
N LEU A 61 14.84 -2.36 -6.62
CA LEU A 61 15.11 -3.79 -6.84
C LEU A 61 14.22 -4.36 -7.93
N GLY A 62 12.94 -3.99 -7.95
CA GLY A 62 11.98 -4.39 -8.97
C GLY A 62 12.43 -3.93 -10.35
N TYR A 63 12.87 -2.68 -10.49
CA TYR A 63 13.27 -2.11 -11.78
C TYR A 63 14.57 -2.73 -12.28
N MET A 64 15.51 -3.00 -11.37
CA MET A 64 16.77 -3.67 -11.72
C MET A 64 16.57 -5.09 -12.27
N TYR A 65 15.49 -5.80 -11.91
CA TYR A 65 15.28 -7.20 -12.32
C TYR A 65 14.10 -7.46 -13.27
N LEU A 66 13.13 -6.55 -13.32
CA LEU A 66 11.99 -6.63 -14.24
C LEU A 66 12.18 -5.73 -15.44
N GLU A 67 13.06 -4.72 -15.36
CA GLU A 67 13.37 -3.74 -16.42
C GLU A 67 12.14 -3.03 -17.03
N ASN A 68 10.99 -3.16 -16.37
CA ASN A 68 9.71 -2.61 -16.80
C ASN A 68 9.01 -1.96 -15.61
N ILE A 69 8.95 -0.63 -15.62
CA ILE A 69 8.33 0.16 -14.55
C ILE A 69 6.82 -0.06 -14.48
N TRP A 70 6.15 -0.38 -15.60
CA TRP A 70 4.71 -0.60 -15.64
C TRP A 70 4.30 -1.82 -14.82
N ILE A 71 5.10 -2.89 -14.86
CA ILE A 71 4.86 -4.09 -14.03
C ILE A 71 4.97 -3.74 -12.55
N ILE A 72 5.96 -2.91 -12.18
CA ILE A 72 6.18 -2.51 -10.78
C ILE A 72 5.03 -1.64 -10.29
N ILE A 73 4.60 -0.66 -11.09
CA ILE A 73 3.44 0.18 -10.79
C ILE A 73 2.19 -0.67 -10.64
N ALA A 74 1.95 -1.63 -11.54
CA ALA A 74 0.83 -2.55 -11.46
C ALA A 74 0.81 -3.32 -10.14
N ILE A 75 1.97 -3.83 -9.72
CA ILE A 75 2.13 -4.56 -8.45
C ILE A 75 1.87 -3.63 -7.26
N SER A 76 2.41 -2.41 -7.23
CA SER A 76 2.20 -1.47 -6.13
C SER A 76 0.74 -1.04 -6.02
N VAL A 77 0.13 -0.61 -7.13
CA VAL A 77 -1.28 -0.22 -7.18
C VAL A 77 -2.18 -1.40 -6.79
N GLY A 78 -1.85 -2.60 -7.29
CA GLY A 78 -2.53 -3.83 -6.90
C GLY A 78 -2.43 -4.14 -5.41
N ALA A 79 -1.25 -3.94 -4.83
CA ALA A 79 -1.03 -4.12 -3.40
C ALA A 79 -1.92 -3.16 -2.60
N ILE A 80 -1.95 -1.87 -2.94
CA ILE A 80 -2.82 -0.87 -2.28
C ILE A 80 -4.29 -1.29 -2.35
N LEU A 81 -4.78 -1.64 -3.54
CA LEU A 81 -6.19 -1.99 -3.77
C LEU A 81 -6.66 -3.22 -3.00
N VAL A 82 -5.76 -4.15 -2.68
CA VAL A 82 -6.08 -5.33 -1.87
C VAL A 82 -5.88 -5.03 -0.39
N VAL A 83 -4.77 -4.42 -0.03
CA VAL A 83 -4.34 -4.26 1.37
C VAL A 83 -5.17 -3.19 2.08
N GLU A 84 -5.42 -2.05 1.44
CA GLU A 84 -6.10 -0.91 2.06
C GLU A 84 -7.53 -1.22 2.52
N PRO A 85 -8.40 -1.87 1.72
CA PRO A 85 -9.75 -2.20 2.14
C PRO A 85 -9.77 -3.24 3.26
N ILE A 86 -8.85 -4.23 3.22
CA ILE A 86 -8.73 -5.25 4.26
C ILE A 86 -8.33 -4.59 5.58
N LEU A 87 -7.30 -3.75 5.57
CA LEU A 87 -6.84 -3.05 6.77
C LEU A 87 -7.90 -2.08 7.31
N THR A 88 -8.61 -1.38 6.42
CA THR A 88 -9.71 -0.47 6.79
C THR A 88 -10.84 -1.24 7.47
N LEU A 89 -11.26 -2.37 6.89
CA LEU A 89 -12.28 -3.24 7.49
C LEU A 89 -11.84 -3.77 8.86
N LEU A 90 -10.58 -4.18 9.00
CA LEU A 90 -10.05 -4.68 10.28
C LEU A 90 -9.96 -3.59 11.35
N LEU A 91 -9.55 -2.38 10.97
CA LEU A 91 -9.25 -1.30 11.92
C LEU A 91 -10.49 -0.49 12.30
N PHE A 92 -11.38 -0.20 11.35
CA PHE A 92 -12.58 0.60 11.56
C PHE A 92 -13.83 -0.26 11.79
N ARG A 93 -13.86 -1.51 11.27
CA ARG A 93 -15.04 -2.39 11.27
C ARG A 93 -16.26 -1.80 10.54
N ASP A 94 -16.03 -0.80 9.70
CA ASP A 94 -17.04 -0.18 8.86
C ASP A 94 -17.13 -0.89 7.51
N VAL A 95 -18.35 -1.06 7.00
CA VAL A 95 -18.61 -1.73 5.72
C VAL A 95 -18.38 -0.73 4.59
N PRO A 96 -17.64 -1.09 3.53
CA PRO A 96 -17.39 -0.20 2.41
C PRO A 96 -18.71 0.25 1.76
N THR A 97 -18.80 1.55 1.47
CA THR A 97 -19.93 2.13 0.75
C THR A 97 -19.92 1.71 -0.73
N ALA A 98 -21.06 1.80 -1.42
CA ALA A 98 -21.18 1.41 -2.83
C ALA A 98 -20.13 2.10 -3.73
N GLY A 99 -19.80 3.38 -3.47
CA GLY A 99 -18.76 4.10 -4.20
C GLY A 99 -17.36 3.50 -4.02
N SER A 100 -17.00 3.13 -2.78
CA SER A 100 -15.72 2.49 -2.50
C SER A 100 -15.61 1.08 -3.11
N LEU A 101 -16.72 0.33 -3.17
CA LEU A 101 -16.77 -0.98 -3.84
C LEU A 101 -16.54 -0.87 -5.34
N ILE A 102 -17.14 0.13 -6.01
CA ILE A 102 -16.93 0.39 -7.44
C ILE A 102 -15.47 0.76 -7.70
N GLY A 103 -14.90 1.65 -6.88
CA GLY A 103 -13.49 2.03 -6.98
C GLY A 103 -12.55 0.83 -6.83
N LEU A 104 -12.82 -0.04 -5.85
CA LEU A 104 -12.06 -1.28 -5.63
C LEU A 104 -12.17 -2.23 -6.81
N ALA A 105 -13.37 -2.43 -7.36
CA ALA A 105 -13.58 -3.30 -8.51
C ALA A 105 -12.85 -2.80 -9.77
N LEU A 106 -12.96 -1.50 -10.07
CA LEU A 106 -12.27 -0.88 -11.21
C LEU A 106 -10.75 -0.90 -11.04
N GLY A 107 -10.27 -0.65 -9.82
CA GLY A 107 -8.84 -0.76 -9.50
C GLY A 107 -8.33 -2.18 -9.71
N ALA A 108 -9.02 -3.19 -9.17
CA ALA A 108 -8.63 -4.59 -9.31
C ALA A 108 -8.56 -5.02 -10.78
N LEU A 109 -9.52 -4.57 -11.61
CA LEU A 109 -9.50 -4.79 -13.06
C LEU A 109 -8.30 -4.09 -13.72
N GLY A 110 -7.96 -2.86 -13.31
CA GLY A 110 -6.79 -2.14 -13.80
C GLY A 110 -5.47 -2.84 -13.48
N THR A 111 -5.31 -3.35 -12.24
CA THR A 111 -4.16 -4.16 -11.84
C THR A 111 -4.07 -5.44 -12.68
N LEU A 112 -5.18 -6.15 -12.87
CA LEU A 112 -5.21 -7.37 -13.69
C LEU A 112 -4.82 -7.08 -15.14
N ALA A 113 -5.34 -6.01 -15.74
CA ALA A 113 -5.00 -5.61 -17.09
C ALA A 113 -3.49 -5.34 -17.25
N ALA A 114 -2.87 -4.73 -16.25
CA ALA A 114 -1.45 -4.39 -16.30
C ALA A 114 -0.51 -5.60 -16.13
N ILE A 115 -1.00 -6.74 -15.60
CA ILE A 115 -0.24 -8.01 -15.58
C ILE A 115 -0.14 -8.62 -16.99
N PHE A 116 -1.05 -8.29 -17.91
CA PHE A 116 -1.06 -8.80 -19.28
C PHE A 116 -0.29 -7.90 -20.29
N LEU A 117 0.38 -6.85 -19.82
CA LEU A 117 1.32 -6.01 -20.59
C LEU A 117 2.75 -6.56 -20.53
#